data_AF-A0A0C9VIK7-F1
#
_entry.id   AF-A0A0C9VIK7-F1
#
_cell.length_a   1.000
_cell.length_b   1.000
_cell.length_c   1.000
_cell.angle_alpha   90.00
_cell.angle_beta   90.00
_cell.angle_gamma   90.00
#
_symmetry.space_group_name_H-M   'P 1'
#
loop_
_entity.id
_entity.type
_entity.pdbx_description
1 polymer ?
#
loop_
_entity_poly.entity_id
_entity_poly.type
_entity_poly.pdbx_seq_one_letter_code
_entity_poly.pdbx_strand_id
1 'polypeptide(L)'
;LRRHLLGVKPRHEAHTKQQMLTAEQADVLIDWSIFLGSIAQPCTCTEIKAKIFSMVGRVPSDDWVRKFLRRQPKIVAHSGKGLDP
;
A
#
# COMPACT_ATOMS: atom_id res chain seq x y z
N LEU A 1 -2.30 12.89 -41.62
CA LEU A 1 -1.77 11.87 -40.69
C LEU A 1 -2.21 12.20 -39.25
N ARG A 2 -3.18 11.47 -38.69
CA ARG A 2 -3.30 11.14 -37.24
C ARG A 2 -4.60 10.35 -36.98
N ARG A 3 -4.51 9.03 -37.11
CA ARG A 3 -5.36 8.08 -36.36
C ARG A 3 -4.89 8.08 -34.89
N HIS A 4 -5.59 7.38 -33.98
CA HIS A 4 -5.22 7.06 -32.57
C HIS A 4 -6.03 7.72 -31.43
N LEU A 5 -7.36 7.86 -31.52
CA LEU A 5 -8.21 8.06 -30.32
C LEU A 5 -9.44 7.12 -30.27
N LEU A 6 -9.35 5.92 -30.86
CA LEU A 6 -10.42 4.90 -30.80
C LEU A 6 -10.06 3.77 -29.83
N GLY A 7 -9.86 4.08 -28.54
CA GLY A 7 -9.64 3.05 -27.53
C GLY A 7 -8.82 3.42 -26.30
N VAL A 8 -8.50 4.70 -26.09
CA VAL A 8 -7.81 5.13 -24.87
C VAL A 8 -8.80 5.08 -23.72
N LYS A 9 -8.68 4.05 -22.88
CA LYS A 9 -9.46 3.92 -21.64
C LYS A 9 -9.31 5.20 -20.81
N PRO A 10 -10.37 5.65 -20.13
CA PRO A 10 -10.31 6.86 -19.33
C PRO A 10 -9.15 6.75 -18.32
N ARG A 11 -8.47 7.88 -18.09
CA ARG A 11 -7.20 7.96 -17.35
C ARG A 11 -7.22 7.22 -16.00
N HIS A 12 -8.37 7.16 -15.34
CA HIS A 12 -8.56 6.45 -14.08
C HIS A 12 -8.39 4.92 -14.23
N GLU A 13 -8.97 4.28 -15.26
CA GLU A 13 -8.87 2.84 -15.49
C GLU A 13 -7.44 2.39 -15.85
N ALA A 14 -6.73 3.22 -16.62
CA ALA A 14 -5.34 2.96 -16.96
C ALA A 14 -4.44 2.99 -15.71
N HIS A 15 -4.75 3.87 -14.75
CA HIS A 15 -3.99 4.01 -13.51
C HIS A 15 -4.20 2.82 -12.56
N THR A 16 -5.38 2.21 -12.56
CA THR A 16 -5.68 0.99 -11.77
C THR A 16 -4.85 -0.19 -12.25
N LYS A 17 -4.67 -0.37 -13.57
CA LYS A 17 -3.80 -1.42 -14.13
C LYS A 17 -2.32 -1.23 -13.84
N GLN A 18 -1.90 0.01 -13.59
CA GLN A 18 -0.52 0.35 -13.23
C GLN A 18 -0.28 0.31 -11.72
N GLN A 19 -1.31 0.11 -10.89
CA GLN A 19 -1.11 -0.06 -9.45
C GLN A 19 -0.40 -1.38 -9.18
N MET A 20 0.46 -1.36 -8.16
CA MET A 20 1.18 -2.55 -7.73
C MET A 20 0.27 -3.53 -6.98
N LEU A 21 -0.80 -3.04 -6.34
CA LEU A 21 -1.80 -3.85 -5.64
C LEU A 21 -3.16 -3.63 -6.30
N THR A 22 -3.97 -4.69 -6.38
CA THR A 22 -5.42 -4.55 -6.62
C THR A 22 -6.09 -3.93 -5.38
N ALA A 23 -7.36 -3.52 -5.53
CA ALA A 23 -8.12 -3.00 -4.39
C ALA A 23 -8.22 -4.03 -3.26
N GLU A 24 -8.51 -5.29 -3.61
CA GLU A 24 -8.62 -6.38 -2.63
C GLU A 24 -7.29 -6.66 -1.93
N GLN A 25 -6.17 -6.62 -2.67
CA GLN A 25 -4.84 -6.80 -2.08
C GLN A 25 -4.44 -5.64 -1.17
N ALA A 26 -4.86 -4.41 -1.49
CA ALA A 26 -4.65 -3.26 -0.64
C ALA A 26 -5.45 -3.38 0.66
N ASP A 27 -6.70 -3.83 0.59
CA ASP A 27 -7.55 -4.05 1.77
C ASP A 27 -6.94 -5.12 2.69
N VAL A 28 -6.49 -6.26 2.13
CA VAL A 28 -5.80 -7.30 2.91
C VAL A 28 -4.55 -6.76 3.62
N LEU A 29 -3.79 -5.89 2.95
CA LEU A 29 -2.60 -5.28 3.55
C LEU A 29 -2.94 -4.31 4.67
N ILE A 30 -4.04 -3.56 4.54
CA ILE A 30 -4.55 -2.64 5.56
C ILE A 30 -5.02 -3.43 6.77
N ASP A 31 -5.85 -4.46 6.58
CA ASP A 31 -6.37 -5.31 7.66
C ASP A 31 -5.24 -6.00 8.41
N TRP A 32 -4.25 -6.53 7.68
CA TRP A 32 -3.05 -7.10 8.29
C TRP A 32 -2.25 -6.06 9.09
N SER A 33 -2.13 -4.83 8.59
CA SER A 33 -1.43 -3.75 9.31
C SER A 33 -2.16 -3.34 10.59
N ILE A 34 -3.49 -3.31 10.56
CA ILE A 34 -4.35 -3.05 11.74
C ILE A 34 -4.21 -4.19 12.75
N PHE A 35 -4.23 -5.44 12.29
CA PHE A 35 -4.04 -6.61 13.14
C PHE A 35 -2.68 -6.56 13.86
N LEU A 36 -1.59 -6.24 13.14
CA LEU A 36 -0.27 -6.06 13.76
C LEU A 36 -0.27 -4.97 14.83
N GLY A 37 -0.93 -3.83 14.57
CA GLY A 37 -1.11 -2.77 15.55
C GLY A 37 -1.88 -3.24 16.79
N SER A 38 -2.90 -4.09 16.62
CA SER A 38 -3.71 -4.62 17.73
C SER A 38 -2.93 -5.55 18.66
N ILE A 39 -1.92 -6.25 18.14
CA ILE A 39 -1.03 -7.13 18.92
C ILE A 39 0.25 -6.42 19.39
N ALA A 40 0.29 -5.08 19.29
CA ALA A 40 1.45 -4.25 19.61
C ALA A 40 2.74 -4.64 18.87
N GLN A 41 2.62 -5.30 17.71
CA GLN A 41 3.76 -5.64 16.89
C GLN A 41 4.06 -4.48 15.94
N PRO A 42 5.31 -3.98 15.89
CA PRO A 42 5.67 -2.90 14.99
C PRO A 42 5.47 -3.34 13.54
N CYS A 43 4.88 -2.49 12.71
CA CYS A 43 4.73 -2.73 11.28
C CYS A 43 5.85 -1.97 10.55
N THR A 44 7.02 -2.61 10.40
CA THR A 44 8.18 -1.99 9.76
C THR A 44 8.04 -1.95 8.24
N CYS A 45 8.75 -1.04 7.57
CA CYS A 45 8.77 -0.99 6.10
C CYS A 45 9.24 -2.33 5.49
N THR A 46 10.16 -3.03 6.14
CA THR A 46 10.68 -4.33 5.71
C THR A 46 9.60 -5.41 5.75
N GLU A 47 8.81 -5.49 6.82
CA GLU A 47 7.73 -6.47 6.95
C GLU A 47 6.61 -6.20 5.95
N ILE A 48 6.27 -4.94 5.71
CA ILE A 48 5.30 -4.55 4.68
C ILE A 48 5.80 -4.95 3.29
N LYS A 49 7.08 -4.71 2.98
CA LYS A 49 7.69 -5.17 1.71
C LYS A 49 7.62 -6.69 1.56
N ALA A 50 7.95 -7.43 2.62
CA ALA A 50 7.91 -8.89 2.62
C ALA A 50 6.47 -9.40 2.40
N LYS A 51 5.48 -8.80 3.08
CA LYS A 51 4.07 -9.13 2.88
C LYS A 51 3.63 -8.83 1.45
N ILE A 52 3.97 -7.67 0.90
CA ILE A 52 3.67 -7.32 -0.50
C ILE A 52 4.34 -8.29 -1.46
N PHE A 53 5.61 -8.63 -1.24
CA PHE A 53 6.31 -9.61 -2.06
C PHE A 53 5.60 -10.97 -2.04
N SER A 54 5.11 -11.42 -0.88
CA SER A 54 4.33 -12.65 -0.78
C SER A 54 3.00 -12.62 -1.54
N MET A 55 2.39 -11.44 -1.69
CA MET A 55 1.09 -11.28 -2.37
C MET A 55 1.21 -11.11 -3.89
N VAL A 56 2.26 -10.42 -4.35
CA VAL A 56 2.37 -9.99 -5.77
C VAL A 56 3.65 -10.44 -6.46
N GLY A 57 4.58 -11.06 -5.74
CA GLY A 57 5.90 -11.50 -6.26
C GLY A 57 6.84 -10.35 -6.62
N ARG A 58 6.54 -9.12 -6.20
CA ARG A 58 7.32 -7.90 -6.50
C ARG A 58 7.63 -7.15 -5.22
N VAL A 59 8.84 -6.62 -5.12
CA VAL A 59 9.30 -5.83 -3.96
C VAL A 59 9.08 -4.34 -4.24
N PRO A 60 8.30 -3.63 -3.42
CA PRO A 60 8.18 -2.17 -3.53
C PRO A 60 9.43 -1.45 -3.05
N SER A 61 9.63 -0.24 -3.56
CA SER A 61 10.60 0.71 -2.99
C SER A 61 10.13 1.26 -1.63
N ASP A 62 11.05 1.77 -0.81
CA ASP A 62 10.70 2.41 0.46
C ASP A 62 9.79 3.62 0.27
N ASP A 63 10.02 4.41 -0.77
CA ASP A 63 9.16 5.55 -1.11
C ASP A 63 7.73 5.10 -1.42
N TRP A 64 7.57 3.97 -2.11
CA TRP A 64 6.25 3.41 -2.37
C TRP A 64 5.54 3.04 -1.07
N VAL A 65 6.22 2.34 -0.15
CA VAL A 65 5.65 1.92 1.15
C VAL A 65 5.26 3.14 1.99
N ARG A 66 6.13 4.16 2.09
CA ARG A 66 5.82 5.41 2.81
C ARG A 66 4.59 6.10 2.22
N LYS A 67 4.50 6.19 0.89
CA LYS A 67 3.34 6.80 0.21
C LYS A 67 2.08 5.98 0.41
N PHE A 68 2.16 4.66 0.41
CA PHE A 68 1.04 3.77 0.70
C PHE A 68 0.51 4.00 2.12
N LEU A 69 1.38 3.93 3.13
CA LEU A 69 0.99 4.17 4.52
C LEU A 69 0.40 5.57 4.73
N ARG A 70 1.01 6.61 4.14
CA ARG A 70 0.50 7.99 4.23
C ARG A 70 -0.91 8.16 3.61
N ARG A 71 -1.25 7.36 2.61
CA ARG A 71 -2.58 7.38 1.96
C ARG A 71 -3.64 6.63 2.77
N GLN A 72 -3.23 5.84 3.76
CA GLN A 72 -4.12 5.00 4.56
C GLN A 72 -4.23 5.56 5.99
N PRO A 73 -5.11 6.55 6.23
CA PRO A 73 -5.25 7.17 7.56
C PRO A 73 -5.74 6.19 8.63
N LYS A 74 -6.33 5.06 8.22
CA LYS A 74 -6.76 3.97 9.11
C LYS A 74 -5.58 3.23 9.75
N ILE A 75 -4.41 3.22 9.09
CA ILE A 75 -3.18 2.68 9.66
C ILE A 75 -2.57 3.81 10.49
N VAL A 76 -3.13 4.03 11.68
CA VAL A 76 -2.51 4.90 12.67
C VAL A 76 -1.28 4.14 13.16
N ALA A 77 -0.15 4.34 12.48
CA ALA A 77 1.14 4.07 13.09
C ALA A 77 1.17 4.97 14.32
N HIS A 78 0.87 4.41 15.49
CA HIS A 78 1.13 5.06 16.77
C HIS A 78 2.64 5.30 16.77
N SER A 79 3.04 6.49 16.33
CA SER A 79 4.35 7.01 16.66
C SER A 79 4.37 6.98 18.17
N GLY A 80 5.27 6.17 18.76
CA GLY A 80 5.45 6.04 20.20
C GLY A 80 5.93 7.34 20.82
N LYS A 81 5.12 8.40 20.74
CA LYS A 81 5.26 9.64 21.49
C LYS A 81 4.21 9.59 22.58
N GLY A 82 4.61 9.10 23.74
CA GLY A 82 3.72 8.98 24.90
C GLY A 82 4.03 7.83 25.85
N LEU A 83 5.25 7.31 25.86
CA LEU A 83 5.76 6.57 27.01
C LEU A 83 6.88 7.42 27.63
N ASP A 84 6.47 8.41 28.40
CA ASP A 84 7.28 8.97 29.49
C ASP A 84 6.50 8.68 30.79
N PRO A 85 7.17 8.29 31.89
CA PRO A 85 6.59 7.62 33.06
C PRO A 85 5.71 8.50 33.95
#